data_AF-A0A536AS11-F1
#
_entry.id   AF-A0A536AS11-F1
#
_cell.length_a   1.000
_cell.length_b   1.000
_cell.length_c   1.000
_cell.angle_alpha   90.00
_cell.angle_beta   90.00
_cell.angle_gamma   90.00
#
_symmetry.space_group_name_H-M   'P 1'
#
loop_
_entity.id
_entity.type
_entity.pdbx_description
1 polymer ?
#
loop_
_entity_poly.entity_id
_entity_poly.type
_entity_poly.pdbx_seq_one_letter_code
_entity_poly.pdbx_strand_id
1 'polypeptide(L)'
;MAEISEGGAVPTIKVLNRSGLDALILDGTELRGAKQNRMVNLTIVAGGGMETVVPVSCVERGRWAYRSHRFTSSKRTVASRLRNLKAHRVAENLARSGVAEADQGEVWKEVNAYLAKGHASSATQALDDVFTPHDDALESVVSRLGDLDAHGAMVALQGEIVALDLFDHGETFRKAWPSLLRGYAIDAILEERPHWEPLTRFAASTRLHDFAAQAVVARQEVPGVGEYYTVRGPGVVGGIARHRGRVVHAALFPSARP
;
A
#
# COMPACT_ATOMS: atom_id res chain seq x y z
N MET A 1 -8.09 -11.55 -10.37
CA MET A 1 -7.01 -10.89 -11.13
C MET A 1 -6.11 -11.97 -11.73
N ALA A 2 -5.48 -11.75 -12.88
CA ALA A 2 -4.61 -12.72 -13.57
C ALA A 2 -3.40 -12.02 -14.21
N GLU A 3 -2.36 -12.78 -14.57
CA GLU A 3 -1.21 -12.24 -15.33
C GLU A 3 -1.61 -11.88 -16.77
N ILE A 4 -0.92 -10.89 -17.37
CA ILE A 4 -1.20 -10.41 -18.73
C ILE A 4 -0.58 -11.32 -19.80
N SER A 5 0.45 -12.10 -19.47
CA SER A 5 1.07 -13.07 -20.41
C SER A 5 1.69 -14.27 -19.69
N GLU A 6 1.74 -15.42 -20.36
CA GLU A 6 2.43 -16.64 -19.87
C GLU A 6 3.94 -16.43 -19.68
N GLY A 7 4.52 -15.44 -20.37
CA GLY A 7 5.91 -15.01 -20.20
C GLY A 7 6.14 -14.16 -18.93
N GLY A 8 5.08 -13.66 -18.29
CA GLY A 8 5.15 -12.82 -17.10
C GLY A 8 5.80 -11.46 -17.38
N ALA A 9 5.07 -10.50 -17.97
CA ALA A 9 5.51 -9.11 -17.94
C ALA A 9 5.34 -8.57 -16.50
N VAL A 10 6.44 -8.45 -15.78
CA VAL A 10 6.46 -8.25 -14.32
C VAL A 10 5.85 -6.94 -13.80
N PRO A 11 5.69 -5.81 -14.52
CA PRO A 11 5.19 -4.62 -13.84
C PRO A 11 3.65 -4.55 -13.72
N THR A 12 2.88 -5.47 -14.33
CA THR A 12 1.42 -5.30 -14.39
C THR A 12 0.63 -6.62 -14.29
N ILE A 13 -0.62 -6.50 -13.84
CA ILE A 13 -1.62 -7.58 -13.86
C ILE A 13 -2.91 -7.11 -14.51
N LYS A 14 -3.74 -8.04 -14.98
CA LYS A 14 -5.09 -7.73 -15.49
C LYS A 14 -6.15 -8.03 -14.42
N VAL A 15 -7.00 -7.04 -14.17
CA VAL A 15 -8.14 -7.15 -13.27
C VAL A 15 -9.42 -7.01 -14.07
N LEU A 16 -10.25 -8.04 -14.08
CA LEU A 16 -11.62 -7.96 -14.59
C LEU A 16 -12.56 -7.71 -13.41
N ASN A 17 -13.21 -6.54 -13.39
CA ASN A 17 -14.19 -6.21 -12.38
C ASN A 17 -15.58 -6.73 -12.80
N ARG A 18 -16.09 -7.74 -12.11
CA ARG A 18 -17.36 -8.42 -12.45
C ARG A 18 -18.58 -7.91 -11.68
N SER A 19 -18.43 -6.94 -10.78
CA SER A 19 -19.53 -6.51 -9.90
C SER A 19 -20.59 -5.65 -10.60
N GLY A 20 -20.29 -5.13 -11.79
CA GLY A 20 -21.12 -4.12 -12.47
C GLY A 20 -21.01 -2.71 -11.85
N LEU A 21 -20.26 -2.55 -10.75
CA LEU A 21 -20.01 -1.28 -10.08
C LEU A 21 -18.52 -0.96 -10.11
N ASP A 22 -18.17 0.33 -10.09
CA ASP A 22 -16.78 0.75 -9.98
C ASP A 22 -16.18 0.30 -8.63
N ALA A 23 -14.98 -0.27 -8.66
CA ALA A 23 -14.35 -0.87 -7.49
C ALA A 23 -12.97 -0.27 -7.22
N LEU A 24 -12.69 0.00 -5.94
CA LEU A 24 -11.41 0.53 -5.49
C LEU A 24 -10.42 -0.61 -5.25
N ILE A 25 -9.27 -0.56 -5.92
CA ILE A 25 -8.12 -1.43 -5.68
C ILE A 25 -7.09 -0.60 -4.93
N LEU A 26 -6.88 -0.92 -3.66
CA LEU A 26 -6.07 -0.09 -2.77
C LEU A 26 -4.58 -0.26 -3.00
N ASP A 27 -3.89 0.87 -2.89
CA ASP A 27 -2.44 0.92 -2.79
C ASP A 27 -1.90 -0.04 -1.72
N GLY A 28 -0.84 -0.78 -2.05
CA GLY A 28 -0.16 -1.68 -1.12
C GLY A 28 -0.92 -2.98 -0.87
N THR A 29 -2.12 -3.19 -1.45
CA THR A 29 -2.83 -4.47 -1.36
C THR A 29 -1.94 -5.58 -1.87
N GLU A 30 -1.74 -6.62 -1.07
CA GLU A 30 -1.00 -7.79 -1.51
C GLU A 30 -1.93 -8.81 -2.17
N LEU A 31 -1.41 -9.39 -3.25
CA LEU A 31 -2.05 -10.33 -4.13
C LEU A 31 -1.21 -11.62 -4.13
N ARG A 32 -1.78 -12.71 -3.62
CA ARG A 32 -1.13 -14.01 -3.56
C ARG A 32 -1.50 -14.88 -4.75
N GLY A 33 -0.56 -15.72 -5.20
CA GLY A 33 -0.77 -16.68 -6.30
C GLY A 33 0.05 -16.35 -7.53
N ALA A 34 -0.40 -16.82 -8.71
CA ALA A 34 0.38 -16.75 -9.95
C ALA A 34 1.79 -17.34 -9.77
N LYS A 35 2.78 -16.76 -10.45
CA LYS A 35 4.19 -17.16 -10.30
C LYS A 35 4.84 -16.56 -9.04
N GLN A 36 4.39 -15.38 -8.61
CA GLN A 36 4.93 -14.61 -7.49
C GLN A 36 3.82 -13.79 -6.83
N ASN A 37 3.86 -13.65 -5.51
CA ASN A 37 3.02 -12.68 -4.80
C ASN A 37 3.41 -11.25 -5.21
N ARG A 38 2.40 -10.39 -5.35
CA ARG A 38 2.55 -9.00 -5.81
C ARG A 38 1.92 -8.02 -4.84
N MET A 39 2.39 -6.78 -4.83
CA MET A 39 1.69 -5.65 -4.21
C MET A 39 1.21 -4.67 -5.28
N VAL A 40 0.06 -4.02 -5.05
CA VAL A 40 -0.47 -2.96 -5.91
C VAL A 40 0.31 -1.65 -5.72
N ASN A 41 0.70 -0.99 -6.81
CA ASN A 41 1.61 0.17 -6.74
C ASN A 41 0.92 1.50 -6.40
N LEU A 42 -0.36 1.63 -6.73
CA LEU A 42 -1.17 2.82 -6.45
C LEU A 42 -2.65 2.47 -6.40
N THR A 43 -3.45 3.36 -5.84
CA THR A 43 -4.89 3.14 -5.75
C THR A 43 -5.57 3.38 -7.09
N ILE A 44 -6.30 2.39 -7.59
CA ILE A 44 -6.96 2.42 -8.89
C ILE A 44 -8.46 2.21 -8.72
N VAL A 45 -9.25 2.93 -9.52
CA VAL A 45 -10.69 2.68 -9.66
C VAL A 45 -10.92 1.81 -10.88
N ALA A 46 -11.17 0.52 -10.67
CA ALA A 46 -11.47 -0.43 -11.73
C ALA A 46 -12.95 -0.32 -12.13
N GLY A 47 -13.20 0.03 -13.40
CA GLY A 47 -14.56 0.26 -13.90
C GLY A 47 -15.43 -1.00 -13.84
N GLY A 48 -16.71 -0.84 -13.50
CA GLY A 48 -17.67 -1.96 -13.49
C GLY A 48 -17.76 -2.67 -14.84
N GLY A 49 -17.54 -3.99 -14.86
CA GLY A 49 -17.56 -4.79 -16.10
C GLY A 49 -16.30 -4.63 -16.97
N MET A 50 -15.31 -3.83 -16.56
CA MET A 50 -14.14 -3.53 -17.36
C MET A 50 -12.92 -4.35 -16.96
N GLU A 51 -12.02 -4.54 -17.93
CA GLU A 51 -10.66 -4.96 -17.66
C GLU A 51 -9.78 -3.75 -17.38
N THR A 52 -8.98 -3.82 -16.31
CA THR A 52 -8.04 -2.78 -15.90
C THR A 52 -6.66 -3.39 -15.73
N VAL A 53 -5.65 -2.77 -16.34
CA VAL A 53 -4.24 -3.14 -16.18
C VAL A 53 -3.72 -2.46 -14.92
N VAL A 54 -3.40 -3.21 -13.88
CA VAL A 54 -2.96 -2.67 -12.58
C VAL A 54 -1.45 -2.80 -12.46
N PRO A 55 -0.71 -1.71 -12.21
CA PRO A 55 0.72 -1.76 -11.94
C PRO A 55 0.98 -2.38 -10.57
N VAL A 56 1.96 -3.28 -10.53
CA VAL A 56 2.31 -4.06 -9.36
C VAL A 56 3.82 -4.23 -9.23
N SER A 57 4.27 -4.63 -8.05
CA SER A 57 5.65 -5.05 -7.79
C SER A 57 5.69 -6.41 -7.09
N CYS A 58 6.69 -7.23 -7.39
CA CYS A 58 6.84 -8.54 -6.75
C CYS A 58 7.30 -8.41 -5.31
N VAL A 59 6.60 -9.11 -4.41
CA VAL A 59 6.96 -9.23 -2.99
C VAL A 59 7.31 -10.67 -2.61
N GLU A 60 7.68 -11.46 -3.62
CA GLU A 60 8.22 -12.82 -3.52
C GLU A 60 9.26 -13.01 -4.62
N ARG A 61 10.48 -13.40 -4.28
CA ARG A 61 11.60 -13.48 -5.22
C ARG A 61 11.90 -14.91 -5.69
N GLY A 62 11.95 -15.85 -4.76
CA GLY A 62 12.46 -17.22 -4.95
C GLY A 62 11.49 -18.20 -5.62
N ARG A 63 10.31 -17.75 -6.04
CA ARG A 63 9.35 -18.56 -6.80
C ARG A 63 9.18 -18.01 -8.20
N TRP A 64 9.26 -18.88 -9.21
CA TRP A 64 8.86 -18.58 -10.59
C TRP A 64 8.08 -19.76 -11.17
N ALA A 65 7.07 -20.21 -10.43
CA ALA A 65 6.23 -21.34 -10.77
C ALA A 65 4.79 -21.06 -10.34
N TYR A 66 3.83 -21.48 -11.15
CA TYR A 66 2.41 -21.25 -10.85
C TYR A 66 2.00 -22.02 -9.59
N ARG A 67 1.52 -21.29 -8.57
CA ARG A 67 0.71 -21.87 -7.47
C ARG A 67 -0.78 -21.89 -7.81
N SER A 68 -1.20 -20.95 -8.66
CA SER A 68 -2.55 -20.82 -9.19
C SER A 68 -2.51 -19.92 -10.43
N HIS A 69 -3.45 -20.07 -11.37
CA HIS A 69 -3.56 -19.14 -12.52
C HIS A 69 -4.23 -17.79 -12.16
N ARG A 70 -4.65 -17.62 -10.90
CA ARG A 70 -5.38 -16.44 -10.42
C ARG A 70 -4.74 -15.90 -9.15
N PHE A 71 -4.75 -14.59 -9.01
CA PHE A 71 -4.44 -13.93 -7.75
C PHE A 71 -5.66 -13.91 -6.81
N THR A 72 -5.38 -14.10 -5.53
CA THR A 72 -6.32 -13.86 -4.41
C THR A 72 -5.78 -12.73 -3.54
N SER A 73 -6.64 -11.83 -3.07
CA SER A 73 -6.22 -10.83 -2.06
C SER A 73 -5.83 -11.54 -0.77
N SER A 74 -4.71 -11.12 -0.17
CA SER A 74 -4.30 -11.61 1.16
C SER A 74 -5.11 -11.00 2.30
N LYS A 75 -6.12 -10.16 2.01
CA LYS A 75 -6.91 -9.36 2.98
C LYS A 75 -6.04 -8.41 3.83
N ARG A 76 -4.85 -8.07 3.36
CA ARG A 76 -3.93 -7.11 3.98
C ARG A 76 -3.25 -6.26 2.92
N THR A 77 -2.77 -5.10 3.36
CA THR A 77 -1.72 -4.38 2.64
C THR A 77 -0.35 -4.85 3.11
N VAL A 78 0.67 -4.57 2.30
CA VAL A 78 2.07 -4.65 2.74
C VAL A 78 2.33 -3.65 3.88
N ALA A 79 3.47 -3.83 4.53
CA ALA A 79 3.89 -3.00 5.65
C ALA A 79 4.12 -1.53 5.26
N SER A 80 3.99 -0.62 6.22
CA SER A 80 3.99 0.83 5.98
C SER A 80 5.30 1.34 5.41
N ARG A 81 6.44 0.81 5.86
CA ARG A 81 7.75 1.17 5.31
C ARG A 81 7.88 0.76 3.84
N LEU A 82 7.37 -0.41 3.47
CA LEU A 82 7.36 -0.86 2.07
C LEU A 82 6.40 -0.04 1.21
N ARG A 83 5.21 0.32 1.73
CA ARG A 83 4.29 1.25 1.03
C ARG A 83 4.95 2.62 0.81
N ASN A 84 5.67 3.13 1.80
CA ASN A 84 6.37 4.41 1.73
C ASN A 84 7.51 4.38 0.70
N LEU A 85 8.39 3.37 0.76
CA LEU A 85 9.47 3.17 -0.22
C LEU A 85 8.91 3.14 -1.65
N LYS A 86 7.86 2.35 -1.86
CA LYS A 86 7.16 2.26 -3.14
C LYS A 86 6.55 3.60 -3.56
N ALA A 87 6.02 4.38 -2.64
CA ALA A 87 5.36 5.65 -2.95
C ALA A 87 6.36 6.68 -3.52
N HIS A 88 7.58 6.72 -2.98
CA HIS A 88 8.67 7.53 -3.52
C HIS A 88 8.98 7.16 -4.97
N ARG A 89 9.27 5.88 -5.23
CA ARG A 89 9.66 5.42 -6.58
C ARG A 89 8.54 5.56 -7.60
N VAL A 90 7.30 5.26 -7.22
CA VAL A 90 6.13 5.45 -8.09
C VAL A 90 5.94 6.93 -8.43
N ALA A 91 6.05 7.84 -7.45
CA ALA A 91 5.91 9.27 -7.71
C ALA A 91 7.03 9.83 -8.60
N GLU A 92 8.27 9.37 -8.44
CA GLU A 92 9.40 9.72 -9.29
C GLU A 92 9.22 9.19 -10.72
N ASN A 93 8.85 7.92 -10.89
CA ASN A 93 8.68 7.29 -12.20
C ASN A 93 7.45 7.81 -12.95
N LEU A 94 6.36 8.15 -12.26
CA LEU A 94 5.22 8.84 -12.87
C LEU A 94 5.64 10.20 -13.40
N ALA A 95 6.36 11.00 -12.60
CA ALA A 95 6.83 12.32 -13.03
C ALA A 95 7.86 12.26 -14.18
N ARG A 96 8.69 11.23 -14.22
CA ARG A 96 9.77 11.08 -15.20
C ARG A 96 9.33 10.44 -16.51
N SER A 97 8.49 9.42 -16.45
CA SER A 97 8.16 8.57 -17.61
C SER A 97 6.69 8.15 -17.69
N GLY A 98 5.82 8.65 -16.81
CA GLY A 98 4.39 8.31 -16.81
C GLY A 98 4.10 6.85 -16.42
N VAL A 99 5.07 6.14 -15.85
CA VAL A 99 4.95 4.72 -15.50
C VAL A 99 4.92 4.58 -13.98
N ALA A 100 3.91 3.89 -13.46
CA ALA A 100 3.73 3.69 -12.02
C ALA A 100 4.46 2.47 -11.47
N GLU A 101 5.74 2.35 -11.80
CA GLU A 101 6.60 1.28 -11.31
C GLU A 101 7.33 1.70 -10.03
N ALA A 102 7.42 0.80 -9.07
CA ALA A 102 8.40 0.89 -7.99
C ALA A 102 9.76 0.34 -8.47
N ASP A 103 10.80 0.46 -7.64
CA ASP A 103 12.07 -0.22 -7.89
C ASP A 103 12.01 -1.66 -7.36
N GLN A 104 12.06 -2.64 -8.26
CA GLN A 104 11.92 -4.06 -7.89
C GLN A 104 13.08 -4.56 -7.01
N GLY A 105 14.29 -4.03 -7.20
CA GLY A 105 15.45 -4.39 -6.41
C GLY A 105 15.35 -3.85 -4.98
N GLU A 106 14.92 -2.60 -4.81
CA GLU A 106 14.67 -2.00 -3.51
C GLU A 106 13.52 -2.69 -2.77
N VAL A 107 12.43 -3.03 -3.48
CA VAL A 107 11.32 -3.81 -2.91
C VAL A 107 11.82 -5.14 -2.36
N TRP A 108 12.63 -5.90 -3.10
CA TRP A 108 13.18 -7.17 -2.61
C TRP A 108 14.18 -6.99 -1.46
N LYS A 109 15.00 -5.93 -1.50
CA LYS A 109 15.89 -5.60 -0.38
C LYS A 109 15.09 -5.36 0.89
N GLU A 110 13.98 -4.63 0.79
CA GLU A 110 13.10 -4.33 1.91
C GLU A 110 12.36 -5.58 2.41
N VAL A 111 11.84 -6.44 1.51
CA VAL A 111 11.26 -7.74 1.89
C VAL A 111 12.27 -8.61 2.65
N ASN A 112 13.54 -8.66 2.22
CA ASN A 112 14.58 -9.39 2.94
C ASN A 112 14.86 -8.78 4.32
N ALA A 113 14.79 -7.46 4.47
CA ALA A 113 14.93 -6.80 5.77
C ALA A 113 13.79 -7.20 6.72
N TYR A 114 12.55 -7.28 6.23
CA TYR A 114 11.41 -7.78 7.01
C TYR A 114 11.58 -9.25 7.41
N LEU A 115 12.00 -10.11 6.49
CA LEU A 115 12.26 -11.53 6.78
C LEU A 115 13.33 -11.70 7.86
N ALA A 116 14.43 -10.95 7.77
CA ALA A 116 15.49 -10.97 8.77
C ALA A 116 15.01 -10.48 10.13
N LYS A 117 14.27 -9.35 10.15
CA LYS A 117 13.77 -8.72 11.37
C LYS A 117 12.69 -9.54 12.08
N GLY A 118 11.82 -10.20 11.32
CA GLY A 118 10.82 -11.15 11.85
C GLY A 118 11.37 -12.54 12.14
N HIS A 119 12.67 -12.78 11.94
CA HIS A 119 13.29 -14.10 12.03
C HIS A 119 12.51 -15.18 11.25
N ALA A 120 11.91 -14.80 10.13
CA ALA A 120 11.02 -15.64 9.35
C ALA A 120 11.81 -16.54 8.40
N SER A 121 11.59 -17.85 8.50
CA SER A 121 12.10 -18.81 7.51
C SER A 121 11.24 -18.76 6.26
N SER A 122 11.85 -18.47 5.10
CA SER A 122 11.13 -18.33 3.84
C SER A 122 11.89 -18.99 2.69
N ALA A 123 11.33 -20.08 2.16
CA ALA A 123 11.91 -20.79 1.02
C ALA A 123 11.86 -19.96 -0.27
N THR A 124 10.85 -19.10 -0.43
CA THR A 124 10.64 -18.29 -1.64
C THR A 124 10.89 -16.81 -1.42
N GLN A 125 11.37 -16.41 -0.25
CA GLN A 125 11.54 -15.01 0.14
C GLN A 125 10.26 -14.21 -0.09
N ALA A 126 9.14 -14.75 0.37
CA ALA A 126 7.82 -14.13 0.29
C ALA A 126 7.58 -13.25 1.51
N LEU A 127 7.10 -12.02 1.28
CA LEU A 127 6.68 -11.13 2.36
C LEU A 127 5.60 -11.76 3.26
N ASP A 128 4.76 -12.63 2.72
CA ASP A 128 3.73 -13.39 3.46
C ASP A 128 4.28 -14.18 4.65
N ASP A 129 5.52 -14.69 4.53
CA ASP A 129 6.15 -15.50 5.57
C ASP A 129 6.54 -14.66 6.79
N VAL A 130 6.59 -13.33 6.65
CA VAL A 130 6.77 -12.39 7.77
C VAL A 130 5.50 -12.29 8.60
N PHE A 131 4.32 -12.35 7.98
CA PHE A 131 3.05 -12.17 8.68
C PHE A 131 2.58 -13.44 9.38
N THR A 132 2.79 -14.60 8.76
CA THR A 132 2.24 -15.89 9.20
C THR A 132 2.54 -16.23 10.68
N PRO A 133 3.76 -16.02 11.21
CA PRO A 133 4.05 -16.28 12.63
C PRO A 133 3.35 -15.33 13.61
N HIS A 134 2.78 -14.22 13.12
CA HIS A 134 2.20 -13.15 13.92
C HIS A 134 0.69 -13.00 13.72
N ASP A 135 0.01 -13.94 13.04
CA ASP A 135 -1.42 -13.86 12.72
C ASP A 135 -2.27 -13.58 13.98
N ASP A 136 -2.04 -14.29 15.09
CA ASP A 136 -2.79 -14.07 16.35
C ASP A 136 -2.59 -12.66 16.93
N ALA A 137 -1.35 -12.15 16.87
CA ALA A 137 -1.03 -10.80 17.34
C ALA A 137 -1.68 -9.74 16.44
N LEU A 138 -1.66 -9.96 15.13
CA LEU A 138 -2.30 -9.09 14.15
C LEU A 138 -3.83 -9.05 14.34
N GLU A 139 -4.48 -10.20 14.52
CA GLU A 139 -5.92 -10.26 14.78
C GLU A 139 -6.28 -9.64 16.15
N SER A 140 -5.42 -9.76 17.15
CA SER A 140 -5.58 -9.04 18.42
C SER A 140 -5.57 -7.51 18.21
N VAL A 141 -4.66 -6.98 17.40
CA VAL A 141 -4.65 -5.55 17.04
C VAL A 141 -5.90 -5.15 16.26
N VAL A 142 -6.29 -5.93 15.25
CA VAL A 142 -7.49 -5.67 14.43
C VAL A 142 -8.76 -5.69 15.27
N SER A 143 -8.89 -6.61 16.23
CA SER A 143 -10.07 -6.66 17.11
C SER A 143 -10.19 -5.43 18.02
N ARG A 144 -9.06 -4.84 18.42
CA ARG A 144 -9.02 -3.68 19.34
C ARG A 144 -9.14 -2.34 18.63
N LEU A 145 -8.59 -2.22 17.43
CA LEU A 145 -8.46 -0.96 16.69
C LEU A 145 -9.18 -0.96 15.33
N GLY A 146 -9.83 -2.06 14.94
CA GLY A 146 -10.45 -2.23 13.63
C GLY A 146 -11.82 -1.58 13.46
N ASP A 147 -12.50 -1.24 14.56
CA ASP A 147 -13.77 -0.52 14.53
C ASP A 147 -13.55 0.95 14.90
N LEU A 148 -13.41 1.79 13.89
CA LEU A 148 -13.23 3.23 14.03
C LEU A 148 -14.31 3.96 13.24
N ASP A 149 -15.03 4.85 13.92
CA ASP A 149 -15.93 5.80 13.28
C ASP A 149 -15.13 7.00 12.77
N ALA A 150 -14.55 6.83 11.57
CA ALA A 150 -13.71 7.83 10.92
C ALA A 150 -13.80 7.73 9.40
N HIS A 151 -13.23 8.73 8.73
CA HIS A 151 -13.04 8.73 7.27
C HIS A 151 -11.61 8.34 6.87
N GLY A 152 -10.77 7.98 7.84
CA GLY A 152 -9.35 7.74 7.62
C GLY A 152 -8.58 7.66 8.92
N ALA A 153 -7.29 7.40 8.83
CA ALA A 153 -6.40 7.31 9.98
C ALA A 153 -5.01 7.86 9.65
N MET A 154 -4.49 8.68 10.57
CA MET A 154 -3.05 8.95 10.66
C MET A 154 -2.45 7.94 11.63
N VAL A 155 -1.48 7.16 11.16
CA VAL A 155 -0.83 6.13 11.96
C VAL A 155 0.55 6.60 12.36
N ALA A 156 0.84 6.50 13.65
CA ALA A 156 2.16 6.75 14.20
C ALA A 156 2.65 5.52 14.95
N LEU A 157 3.90 5.15 14.69
CA LEU A 157 4.60 4.08 15.39
C LEU A 157 5.74 4.72 16.16
N GLN A 158 5.80 4.46 17.48
CA GLN A 158 6.86 4.95 18.35
C GLN A 158 7.10 6.47 18.24
N GLY A 159 6.00 7.24 18.22
CA GLY A 159 6.01 8.70 18.16
C GLY A 159 6.14 9.31 16.75
N GLU A 160 6.44 8.50 15.73
CA GLU A 160 6.66 8.97 14.35
C GLU A 160 5.49 8.61 13.44
N ILE A 161 5.01 9.56 12.65
CA ILE A 161 3.97 9.32 11.65
C ILE A 161 4.54 8.42 10.57
N VAL A 162 3.91 7.28 10.30
CA VAL A 162 4.32 6.36 9.23
C VAL A 162 3.42 6.43 8.02
N ALA A 163 2.16 6.84 8.19
CA ALA A 163 1.21 6.99 7.10
C ALA A 163 -0.03 7.80 7.48
N LEU A 164 -0.74 8.26 6.46
CA LEU A 164 -2.08 8.82 6.52
C LEU A 164 -2.90 8.25 5.36
N ASP A 165 -3.94 7.48 5.65
CA ASP A 165 -4.94 7.06 4.67
C ASP A 165 -6.26 7.80 4.92
N LEU A 166 -6.82 8.43 3.88
CA LEU A 166 -8.11 9.15 3.91
C LEU A 166 -9.04 8.63 2.83
N PHE A 167 -10.34 8.61 3.11
CA PHE A 167 -11.42 8.16 2.23
C PHE A 167 -12.56 9.17 2.22
N ASP A 168 -13.37 9.16 1.16
CA ASP A 168 -14.53 10.05 1.05
C ASP A 168 -15.73 9.61 1.92
N HIS A 169 -15.82 8.32 2.27
CA HIS A 169 -16.89 7.77 3.11
C HIS A 169 -16.34 6.86 4.20
N GLY A 170 -16.89 6.98 5.41
CA GLY A 170 -16.54 6.10 6.53
C GLY A 170 -16.83 4.61 6.27
N GLU A 171 -17.81 4.28 5.41
CA GLU A 171 -18.05 2.89 5.02
C GLU A 171 -16.92 2.29 4.17
N THR A 172 -16.37 3.06 3.22
CA THR A 172 -15.21 2.64 2.44
C THR A 172 -14.00 2.44 3.34
N PHE A 173 -13.76 3.40 4.25
CA PHE A 173 -12.69 3.29 5.25
C PHE A 173 -12.87 2.05 6.11
N ARG A 174 -14.05 1.80 6.69
CA ARG A 174 -14.32 0.63 7.55
C ARG A 174 -14.06 -0.70 6.84
N LYS A 175 -14.34 -0.79 5.53
CA LYS A 175 -14.02 -1.99 4.73
C LYS A 175 -12.52 -2.13 4.45
N ALA A 176 -11.83 -1.02 4.22
CA ALA A 176 -10.39 -0.99 3.92
C ALA A 176 -9.51 -1.16 5.16
N TRP A 177 -9.96 -0.62 6.29
CA TRP A 177 -9.16 -0.40 7.49
C TRP A 177 -8.57 -1.68 8.09
N PRO A 178 -9.30 -2.81 8.22
CA PRO A 178 -8.70 -4.05 8.71
C PRO A 178 -7.53 -4.53 7.86
N SER A 179 -7.56 -4.29 6.55
CA SER A 179 -6.47 -4.65 5.64
C SER A 179 -5.25 -3.75 5.83
N LEU A 180 -5.47 -2.44 5.94
CA LEU A 180 -4.43 -1.44 6.19
C LEU A 180 -3.79 -1.62 7.57
N LEU A 181 -4.61 -1.83 8.60
CA LEU A 181 -4.20 -2.02 9.97
C LEU A 181 -3.28 -3.23 10.15
N ARG A 182 -3.51 -4.34 9.42
CA ARG A 182 -2.56 -5.47 9.42
C ARG A 182 -1.17 -5.08 8.90
N GLY A 183 -1.11 -4.25 7.87
CA GLY A 183 0.15 -3.70 7.35
C GLY A 183 0.84 -2.74 8.32
N TYR A 184 0.08 -1.95 9.08
CA TYR A 184 0.64 -1.09 10.13
C TYR A 184 1.09 -1.88 11.36
N ALA A 185 0.31 -2.87 11.75
CA ALA A 185 0.55 -3.68 12.94
C ALA A 185 1.81 -4.52 12.81
N ILE A 186 2.14 -5.04 11.61
CA ILE A 186 3.37 -5.82 11.45
C ILE A 186 4.63 -4.98 11.69
N ASP A 187 4.63 -3.70 11.28
CA ASP A 187 5.74 -2.80 11.61
C ASP A 187 5.84 -2.58 13.12
N ALA A 188 4.71 -2.36 13.79
CA ALA A 188 4.66 -2.18 15.23
C ALA A 188 5.13 -3.42 16.02
N ILE A 189 4.79 -4.62 15.54
CA ILE A 189 5.17 -5.90 16.16
C ILE A 189 6.68 -6.14 16.01
N LEU A 190 7.24 -5.81 14.84
CA LEU A 190 8.65 -6.06 14.55
C LEU A 190 9.56 -4.96 15.10
N GLU A 191 9.08 -3.72 15.27
CA GLU A 191 9.89 -2.62 15.78
C GLU A 191 10.03 -2.63 17.30
N GLU A 192 11.29 -2.68 17.74
CA GLU A 192 11.66 -2.41 19.12
C GLU A 192 12.39 -1.06 19.20
N ARG A 193 11.76 -0.06 19.85
CA ARG A 193 12.48 1.10 20.38
C ARG A 193 12.19 1.23 21.88
N PRO A 194 13.22 1.18 22.74
CA PRO A 194 13.04 1.21 24.18
C PRO A 194 12.54 2.56 24.70
N HIS A 195 12.79 3.65 23.96
CA HIS A 195 12.39 5.00 24.36
C HIS A 195 11.79 5.76 23.17
N TRP A 196 10.58 6.25 23.35
CA TRP A 196 9.88 7.12 22.41
C TRP A 196 8.86 7.99 23.17
N GLU A 197 8.56 9.15 22.61
CA GLU A 197 7.53 10.05 23.13
C GLU A 197 6.22 9.86 22.34
N PRO A 198 5.07 9.75 23.01
CA PRO A 198 3.80 9.66 22.30
C PRO A 198 3.54 10.87 21.42
N LEU A 199 3.13 10.61 20.18
CA LEU A 199 2.69 11.65 19.27
C LEU A 199 1.39 12.28 19.79
N THR A 200 1.45 13.53 20.22
CA THR A 200 0.26 14.27 20.65
C THR A 200 -0.61 14.64 19.44
N ARG A 201 -1.93 14.81 19.66
CA ARG A 201 -2.85 15.27 18.60
C ARG A 201 -2.43 16.63 18.02
N PHE A 202 -1.94 17.53 18.87
CA PHE A 202 -1.44 18.83 18.43
C PHE A 202 -0.24 18.66 17.49
N ALA A 203 0.77 17.88 17.89
CA ALA A 203 1.95 17.62 17.07
C ALA A 203 1.61 16.88 15.75
N ALA A 204 0.62 15.98 15.77
CA ALA A 204 0.11 15.33 14.56
C ALA A 204 -0.56 16.33 13.61
N SER A 205 -1.41 17.22 14.15
CA SER A 205 -2.08 18.26 13.37
C SER A 205 -1.09 19.25 12.76
N THR A 206 -0.07 19.68 13.52
CA THR A 206 0.98 20.57 13.02
C THR A 206 1.76 19.90 11.88
N ARG A 207 2.18 18.64 12.05
CA ARG A 207 2.88 17.91 10.98
C ARG A 207 2.02 17.75 9.72
N LEU A 208 0.71 17.52 9.87
CA LEU A 208 -0.21 17.46 8.73
C LEU A 208 -0.29 18.79 7.98
N HIS A 209 -0.37 19.91 8.69
CA HIS A 209 -0.33 21.23 8.09
C HIS A 209 0.99 21.48 7.35
N ASP A 210 2.12 21.09 7.95
CA ASP A 210 3.45 21.22 7.32
C ASP A 210 3.55 20.41 6.03
N PHE A 211 3.04 19.17 6.04
CA PHE A 211 2.96 18.32 4.84
C PHE A 211 2.15 19.00 3.74
N ALA A 212 0.97 19.53 4.07
CA ALA A 212 0.08 20.15 3.10
C ALA A 212 0.64 21.46 2.52
N ALA A 213 1.32 22.27 3.34
CA ALA A 213 1.79 23.60 2.95
C ALA A 213 2.83 23.59 1.82
N GLN A 214 3.62 22.53 1.72
CA GLN A 214 4.73 22.42 0.74
C GLN A 214 4.53 21.29 -0.27
N ALA A 215 3.35 20.64 -0.25
CA ALA A 215 3.04 19.57 -1.18
C ALA A 215 2.70 20.11 -2.57
N VAL A 216 3.39 19.60 -3.57
CA VAL A 216 3.03 19.70 -4.98
C VAL A 216 2.12 18.54 -5.33
N VAL A 217 0.94 18.86 -5.86
CA VAL A 217 -0.04 17.88 -6.34
C VAL A 217 -0.11 17.95 -7.86
N ALA A 218 0.16 16.83 -8.53
CA ALA A 218 0.17 16.77 -9.99
C ALA A 218 -0.69 15.61 -10.48
N ARG A 219 -1.56 15.88 -11.46
CA ARG A 219 -2.38 14.85 -12.12
C ARG A 219 -1.47 13.92 -12.91
N GLN A 220 -1.76 12.63 -12.86
CA GLN A 220 -1.09 11.58 -13.61
C GLN A 220 -2.11 10.78 -14.41
N GLU A 221 -1.69 10.29 -15.57
CA GLU A 221 -2.45 9.29 -16.31
C GLU A 221 -2.16 7.91 -15.72
N VAL A 222 -3.20 7.23 -15.25
CA VAL A 222 -3.09 5.87 -14.72
C VAL A 222 -4.26 5.02 -15.24
N PRO A 223 -4.13 3.69 -15.24
CA PRO A 223 -5.22 2.81 -15.65
C PRO A 223 -6.46 2.91 -14.75
N GLY A 224 -7.63 2.62 -15.32
CA GLY A 224 -8.93 2.63 -14.61
C GLY A 224 -9.84 3.78 -15.05
N VAL A 225 -10.96 3.95 -14.35
CA VAL A 225 -11.97 5.00 -14.62
C VAL A 225 -11.89 6.18 -13.65
N GLY A 226 -10.85 6.21 -12.81
CA GLY A 226 -10.57 7.29 -11.87
C GLY A 226 -9.46 8.22 -12.37
N GLU A 227 -9.28 9.32 -11.65
CA GLU A 227 -8.11 10.20 -11.78
C GLU A 227 -7.12 9.86 -10.67
N TYR A 228 -5.83 10.05 -10.93
CA TYR A 228 -4.80 9.91 -9.92
C TYR A 228 -3.90 11.13 -9.88
N TYR A 229 -3.52 11.52 -8.67
CA TYR A 229 -2.63 12.65 -8.45
C TYR A 229 -1.48 12.20 -7.56
N THR A 230 -0.25 12.49 -7.95
CA THR A 230 0.92 12.34 -7.09
C THR A 230 0.99 13.52 -6.13
N VAL A 231 1.38 13.24 -4.89
CA VAL A 231 1.67 14.26 -3.86
C VAL A 231 3.15 14.16 -3.52
N ARG A 232 3.89 15.27 -3.64
CA ARG A 232 5.34 15.32 -3.34
C ARG A 232 5.69 16.63 -2.66
N GLY A 233 6.42 16.59 -1.56
CA GLY A 233 6.93 17.79 -0.91
C GLY A 233 7.95 17.46 0.19
N PRO A 234 8.62 18.47 0.76
CA PRO A 234 9.46 18.30 1.94
C PRO A 234 8.66 17.67 3.07
N GLY A 235 8.98 16.43 3.42
CA GLY A 235 8.29 15.70 4.50
C GLY A 235 7.09 14.86 4.06
N VAL A 236 6.61 14.93 2.81
CA VAL A 236 5.46 14.12 2.36
C VAL A 236 5.62 13.55 0.95
N VAL A 237 5.19 12.30 0.78
CA VAL A 237 5.00 11.67 -0.53
C VAL A 237 3.73 10.83 -0.53
N GLY A 238 3.11 10.63 -1.69
CA GLY A 238 1.99 9.72 -1.79
C GLY A 238 1.15 9.94 -3.04
N GLY A 239 -0.12 9.59 -2.94
CA GLY A 239 -1.06 9.83 -4.02
C GLY A 239 -2.51 9.89 -3.59
N ILE A 240 -3.30 10.52 -4.46
CA ILE A 240 -4.73 10.77 -4.30
C ILE A 240 -5.44 10.17 -5.49
N ALA A 241 -6.31 9.19 -5.24
CA ALA A 241 -7.26 8.70 -6.23
C ALA A 241 -8.56 9.51 -6.12
N ARG A 242 -9.03 10.02 -7.25
CA ARG A 242 -10.32 10.70 -7.38
C ARG A 242 -11.25 9.96 -8.32
N HIS A 243 -12.53 9.99 -8.01
CA HIS A 243 -13.56 9.46 -8.90
C HIS A 243 -14.86 10.23 -8.69
N ARG A 244 -15.52 10.60 -9.80
CA ARG A 244 -16.75 11.42 -9.80
C ARG A 244 -16.62 12.68 -8.94
N GLY A 245 -15.47 13.36 -9.05
CA GLY A 245 -15.17 14.62 -8.36
C GLY A 245 -14.71 14.49 -6.89
N ARG A 246 -14.77 13.29 -6.28
CA ARG A 246 -14.43 13.06 -4.86
C ARG A 246 -13.06 12.41 -4.70
N VAL A 247 -12.40 12.66 -3.57
CA VAL A 247 -11.17 11.95 -3.16
C VAL A 247 -11.55 10.61 -2.54
N VAL A 248 -11.62 9.57 -3.37
CA VAL A 248 -12.04 8.23 -2.90
C VAL A 248 -10.97 7.55 -2.05
N HIS A 249 -9.70 7.93 -2.24
CA HIS A 249 -8.61 7.52 -1.36
C HIS A 249 -7.44 8.50 -1.48
N ALA A 250 -6.80 8.84 -0.37
CA ALA A 250 -5.46 9.43 -0.35
C ALA A 250 -4.57 8.59 0.57
N ALA A 251 -3.41 8.17 0.06
CA ALA A 251 -2.38 7.47 0.83
C ALA A 251 -1.13 8.35 0.84
N LEU A 252 -0.80 8.88 2.01
CA LEU A 252 0.31 9.80 2.23
C LEU A 252 1.28 9.22 3.25
N PHE A 253 2.57 9.45 3.04
CA PHE A 253 3.67 8.91 3.82
C PHE A 253 4.69 10.01 4.11
N PRO A 254 5.45 9.91 5.22
CA PRO A 254 6.56 10.81 5.45
C PRO A 254 7.61 10.63 4.37
N SER A 255 8.02 11.73 3.74
CA SER A 255 9.25 11.79 2.95
C SER A 255 10.39 12.20 3.87
N ALA A 256 11.61 11.73 3.60
CA ALA A 256 12.78 12.37 4.21
C ALA A 256 12.71 13.87 3.91
N ARG A 257 12.96 14.71 4.92
CA ARG A 257 13.31 16.11 4.64
C ARG A 257 14.65 16.06 3.89
N PRO A 258 14.80 16.81 2.78
CA PRO A 258 16.08 16.90 2.10
C PRO A 258 17.19 17.37 3.06
#